data_AF-A0A015LID8-F1
#
_entry.id   AF-A0A015LID8-F1
#
_cell.length_a   1.000
_cell.length_b   1.000
_cell.length_c   1.000
_cell.angle_alpha   90.00
_cell.angle_beta   90.00
_cell.angle_gamma   90.00
#
_symmetry.space_group_name_H-M   'P 1'
#
loop_
_entity.id
_entity.type
_entity.pdbx_description
1 polymer ?
#
loop_
_entity_poly.entity_id
_entity_poly.type
_entity_poly.pdbx_seq_one_letter_code
_entity_poly.pdbx_strand_id
1 'polypeptide(L)'
;MDSEQNNEPISEPLKTPREKNSTPSSDNPSLVRYRNLGYNILKSLDDKAVRDIDFPELEPCSECNNDILTFPLREFTRLRCGHIFHRLCAEKKLMLTAICKNNGPPNSFFL
;
A
#
# COMPACT_ATOMS: atom_id res chain seq x y z
N MET A 1 -6.24 53.87 42.62
CA MET A 1 -6.10 52.42 42.88
C MET A 1 -6.56 51.74 41.62
N ASP A 2 -5.54 51.49 40.83
CA ASP A 2 -5.54 51.10 39.44
C ASP A 2 -5.83 49.59 39.34
N SER A 3 -6.50 49.20 38.26
CA SER A 3 -6.21 47.92 37.62
C SER A 3 -6.82 47.96 36.23
N GLU A 4 -5.96 48.32 35.28
CA GLU A 4 -6.11 48.20 33.84
C GLU A 4 -6.58 46.80 33.44
N GLN A 5 -7.57 46.79 32.55
CA GLN A 5 -8.05 45.61 31.88
C GLN A 5 -7.09 45.30 30.73
N ASN A 6 -6.12 44.43 30.99
CA ASN A 6 -5.15 44.00 30.00
C ASN A 6 -5.77 42.93 29.08
N ASN A 7 -5.86 43.31 27.82
CA ASN A 7 -6.22 42.46 26.69
C ASN A 7 -4.97 41.69 26.24
N GLU A 8 -5.07 40.37 26.09
CA GLU A 8 -4.32 39.64 25.06
C GLU A 8 -5.15 38.51 24.46
N PRO A 9 -5.10 38.30 23.13
CA PRO A 9 -5.82 37.24 22.45
C PRO A 9 -5.12 35.91 22.69
N ILE A 10 -5.87 34.89 23.10
CA ILE A 10 -5.38 33.51 23.19
C ILE A 10 -4.96 33.10 21.77
N SER A 11 -3.66 32.94 21.60
CA SER A 11 -2.98 32.60 20.36
C SER A 11 -3.50 31.28 19.78
N GLU A 12 -3.75 31.29 18.47
CA GLU A 12 -4.00 30.09 17.68
C GLU A 12 -2.83 29.10 17.81
N PRO A 13 -3.06 27.79 17.79
CA PRO A 13 -1.96 26.83 17.76
C PRO A 13 -1.18 26.98 16.46
N LEU A 14 0.07 27.42 16.62
CA LEU A 14 1.13 27.45 15.63
C LEU A 14 1.11 26.17 14.78
N LYS A 15 0.74 26.31 13.50
CA LYS A 15 0.95 25.27 12.49
C LYS A 15 2.45 25.05 12.33
N THR A 16 3.01 24.07 13.02
CA THR A 16 4.36 23.59 12.70
C THR A 16 4.29 22.84 11.36
N PRO A 17 5.09 23.21 10.34
CA PRO A 17 5.28 22.38 9.16
C PRO A 17 5.82 21.03 9.63
N ARG A 18 5.05 19.97 9.36
CA ARG A 18 5.47 18.60 9.66
C ARG A 18 6.75 18.34 8.85
N GLU A 19 7.88 18.32 9.55
CA GLU A 19 9.20 18.12 8.97
C GLU A 19 9.19 16.86 8.11
N LYS A 20 9.45 17.04 6.80
CA LYS A 20 9.63 15.97 5.82
C LYS A 20 11.02 15.36 5.97
N ASN A 21 11.32 14.79 7.13
CA ASN A 21 12.58 14.11 7.36
C ASN A 21 12.32 12.68 7.82
N SER A 22 11.63 11.90 6.98
CA SER A 22 11.74 10.45 7.06
C SER A 22 12.97 10.04 6.27
N THR A 23 14.14 10.06 6.92
CA THR A 23 15.26 9.24 6.47
C THR A 23 14.80 7.77 6.41
N PRO A 24 15.29 6.98 5.45
CA PRO A 24 14.86 5.59 5.30
C PRO A 24 15.43 4.82 6.48
N SER A 25 14.60 4.69 7.52
CA SER A 25 14.71 3.60 8.48
C SER A 25 14.80 2.32 7.65
N SER A 26 15.57 1.33 8.11
CA SER A 26 15.64 0.02 7.46
C SER A 26 14.25 -0.62 7.51
N ASP A 27 13.36 -0.21 6.62
CA ASP A 27 11.97 -0.53 6.68
C ASP A 27 11.87 -2.04 6.46
N ASN A 28 11.34 -2.75 7.46
CA ASN A 28 11.17 -4.18 7.40
C ASN A 28 10.50 -4.54 6.06
N PRO A 29 11.07 -5.42 5.22
CA PRO A 29 10.53 -5.69 3.88
C PRO A 29 9.06 -6.13 3.86
N SER A 30 8.59 -6.72 4.96
CA SER A 30 7.17 -7.04 5.14
C SER A 30 6.31 -5.80 5.32
N LEU A 31 6.75 -4.81 6.11
CA LEU A 31 6.04 -3.56 6.33
C LEU A 31 5.95 -2.72 5.05
N VAL A 32 7.04 -2.65 4.28
CA VAL A 32 7.03 -1.99 2.95
C VAL A 32 5.96 -2.62 2.05
N ARG A 33 5.85 -3.95 2.06
CA ARG A 33 4.84 -4.68 1.27
C ARG A 33 3.42 -4.34 1.69
N TYR A 34 3.12 -4.35 2.98
CA TYR A 34 1.77 -4.00 3.47
C TYR A 34 1.43 -2.54 3.21
N ARG A 35 2.40 -1.64 3.35
CA ARG A 35 2.26 -0.22 3.03
C ARG A 35 1.90 -0.03 1.55
N ASN A 36 2.64 -0.65 0.64
CA ASN A 36 2.38 -0.56 -0.80
C ASN A 36 1.01 -1.17 -1.17
N LEU A 37 0.60 -2.26 -0.52
CA LEU A 37 -0.75 -2.80 -0.70
C LEU A 37 -1.81 -1.78 -0.27
N GLY A 38 -1.64 -1.13 0.88
CA GLY A 38 -2.53 -0.08 1.35
C GLY A 38 -2.66 1.07 0.36
N TYR A 39 -1.54 1.53 -0.21
CA TYR A 39 -1.55 2.59 -1.22
C TYR A 39 -2.28 2.18 -2.50
N ASN A 40 -2.09 0.94 -2.97
CA ASN A 40 -2.81 0.43 -4.13
C ASN A 40 -4.32 0.34 -3.89
N ILE A 41 -4.76 -0.03 -2.69
CA ILE A 41 -6.19 -0.03 -2.32
C ILE A 41 -6.74 1.39 -2.36
N LEU A 42 -6.06 2.35 -1.73
CA LEU A 42 -6.50 3.75 -1.75
C LEU A 42 -6.53 4.33 -3.17
N LYS A 43 -5.55 3.98 -4.02
CA LYS A 43 -5.51 4.37 -5.43
C LYS A 43 -6.71 3.80 -6.20
N SER A 44 -7.08 2.54 -5.95
CA SER A 44 -8.24 1.92 -6.59
C SER A 44 -9.58 2.57 -6.21
N LEU A 45 -9.62 3.28 -5.09
CA LEU A 45 -10.77 4.05 -4.61
C LEU A 45 -10.71 5.53 -5.00
N ASP A 46 -9.74 5.94 -5.83
CA ASP A 46 -9.46 7.33 -6.20
C ASP A 46 -9.27 8.27 -4.99
N ASP A 47 -8.63 7.77 -3.92
CA ASP A 47 -8.40 8.56 -2.71
C ASP A 47 -7.32 9.63 -2.95
N LYS A 48 -7.65 10.88 -2.61
CA LYS A 48 -6.74 12.03 -2.74
C LYS A 48 -5.46 11.91 -1.91
N ALA A 49 -5.44 11.11 -0.85
CA ALA A 49 -4.30 10.96 0.05
C ALA A 49 -3.07 10.32 -0.61
N VAL A 50 -3.26 9.61 -1.72
CA VAL A 50 -2.18 8.89 -2.43
C VAL A 50 -1.82 9.48 -3.79
N ARG A 51 -2.39 10.64 -4.16
CA ARG A 51 -2.15 11.28 -5.46
C ARG A 51 -0.71 11.72 -5.71
N ASP A 52 -0.06 12.25 -4.68
CA ASP A 52 1.30 12.81 -4.77
C ASP A 52 2.35 11.84 -4.19
N ILE A 53 1.99 10.57 -3.99
CA ILE A 53 2.89 9.54 -3.46
C ILE A 53 3.28 8.63 -4.61
N ASP A 54 4.58 8.48 -4.85
CA ASP A 54 5.11 7.48 -5.77
C ASP A 54 5.29 6.13 -5.04
N PHE A 55 4.68 5.08 -5.58
CA PHE A 55 4.73 3.72 -5.03
C PHE A 55 4.49 2.69 -6.14
N PRO A 56 5.04 1.47 -6.01
CA PRO A 56 4.87 0.44 -7.02
C PRO A 56 3.41 -0.02 -7.11
N GLU A 57 2.92 -0.17 -8.34
CA GLU A 57 1.59 -0.70 -8.61
C GLU A 57 1.51 -2.20 -8.26
N LEU A 58 0.30 -2.62 -7.88
CA LEU A 58 0.05 -4.01 -7.56
C LEU A 58 -0.05 -4.83 -8.85
N GLU A 59 0.80 -5.86 -8.95
CA GLU A 59 0.74 -6.84 -10.05
C GLU A 59 -0.67 -7.43 -10.24
N PRO A 60 -1.09 -7.67 -11.50
CA PRO A 60 -2.38 -8.28 -11.79
C PRO A 60 -2.41 -9.77 -11.42
N CYS A 61 -3.59 -10.38 -11.54
CA CYS A 61 -3.77 -11.81 -11.31
C CYS A 61 -2.94 -12.63 -12.29
N SER A 62 -2.07 -13.51 -11.80
CA SER A 62 -1.20 -14.35 -12.62
C SER A 62 -1.91 -15.47 -13.41
N GLU A 63 -3.23 -15.59 -13.28
CA GLU A 63 -4.04 -16.55 -14.05
C GLU A 63 -4.90 -15.87 -15.12
N CYS A 64 -5.62 -14.80 -14.77
CA CYS A 64 -6.54 -14.13 -15.69
C CYS A 64 -6.04 -12.78 -16.20
N ASN A 65 -4.88 -12.32 -15.72
CA ASN A 65 -4.24 -11.06 -16.07
C ASN A 65 -5.08 -9.79 -15.86
N ASN A 66 -6.16 -9.90 -15.07
CA ASN A 66 -6.98 -8.76 -14.67
C ASN A 66 -6.49 -8.20 -13.34
N ASP A 67 -6.73 -6.91 -13.14
CA ASP A 67 -6.39 -6.22 -11.91
C ASP A 67 -7.07 -6.88 -10.70
N ILE A 68 -6.35 -6.86 -9.59
CA ILE A 68 -6.80 -7.47 -8.34
C ILE A 68 -7.78 -6.56 -7.60
N LEU A 69 -7.56 -5.25 -7.70
CA LEU A 69 -8.29 -4.23 -6.94
C LEU A 69 -9.40 -3.54 -7.75
N THR A 70 -9.89 -4.17 -8.82
CA THR A 70 -11.05 -3.64 -9.56
C THR A 70 -12.30 -3.69 -8.71
N PHE A 71 -13.10 -2.62 -8.71
CA PHE A 71 -14.38 -2.61 -8.01
C PHE A 71 -15.46 -3.39 -8.81
N PRO A 72 -16.28 -4.25 -8.18
CA PRO A 72 -16.25 -4.63 -6.76
C PRO A 72 -15.02 -5.49 -6.43
N LEU A 73 -14.36 -5.16 -5.30
CA LEU A 73 -13.13 -5.82 -4.88
C LEU A 73 -13.33 -7.33 -4.76
N ARG A 74 -12.49 -8.07 -5.46
CA ARG A 74 -12.46 -9.53 -5.40
C ARG A 74 -11.43 -9.96 -4.38
N GLU A 75 -11.77 -10.96 -3.59
CA GLU A 75 -10.81 -11.61 -2.71
C GLU A 75 -9.62 -12.14 -3.52
N PHE A 76 -8.43 -11.99 -2.98
CA PHE A 76 -7.20 -12.43 -3.63
C PHE A 76 -6.23 -13.01 -2.62
N THR A 77 -5.29 -13.79 -3.12
CA THR A 77 -4.20 -14.37 -2.34
C THR A 77 -2.87 -14.07 -3.00
N ARG A 78 -1.87 -13.76 -2.18
CA ARG A 78 -0.48 -13.65 -2.61
C ARG A 78 0.27 -14.87 -2.09
N LEU A 79 0.92 -15.59 -2.99
CA LEU A 79 1.71 -16.76 -2.64
C LEU A 79 3.10 -16.37 -2.16
N ARG A 80 3.81 -17.31 -1.51
CA ARG A 80 5.20 -17.11 -1.05
C ARG A 80 6.16 -16.77 -2.19
N CYS A 81 5.89 -17.27 -3.41
CA CYS A 81 6.66 -16.96 -4.60
C CYS A 81 6.37 -15.56 -5.20
N GLY A 82 5.54 -14.74 -4.54
CA GLY A 82 5.27 -13.36 -4.97
C GLY A 82 4.04 -13.19 -5.86
N HIS A 83 3.67 -14.22 -6.64
CA HIS A 83 2.48 -14.21 -7.50
C HIS A 83 1.19 -13.93 -6.74
N ILE A 84 0.28 -13.19 -7.39
CA ILE A 84 -1.03 -12.82 -6.86
C ILE A 84 -2.10 -13.45 -7.72
N PHE A 85 -3.15 -13.96 -7.09
CA PHE A 85 -4.29 -14.56 -7.77
C PHE A 85 -5.57 -14.05 -7.13
N HIS A 86 -6.63 -13.82 -7.92
CA HIS A 86 -7.98 -13.82 -7.36
C HIS A 86 -8.23 -15.17 -6.68
N ARG A 87 -9.01 -15.18 -5.60
CA ARG A 87 -9.32 -16.41 -4.84
C ARG A 87 -9.82 -17.53 -5.76
N LEU A 88 -10.80 -17.23 -6.61
CA LEU A 88 -11.35 -18.19 -7.57
C LEU A 88 -10.32 -18.68 -8.61
N CYS A 89 -9.40 -17.82 -9.02
CA CYS A 89 -8.31 -18.19 -9.92
C CYS A 89 -7.32 -19.15 -9.24
N ALA A 90 -6.98 -18.90 -7.97
CA ALA A 90 -6.13 -19.80 -7.19
C ALA A 90 -6.79 -21.16 -6.97
N GLU A 91 -8.08 -21.18 -6.61
CA GLU A 91 -8.85 -22.42 -6.43
C GLU A 91 -8.91 -23.23 -7.72
N LYS A 92 -9.25 -22.59 -8.85
CA LYS A 92 -9.24 -23.24 -10.17
C LYS A 92 -7.86 -23.80 -10.52
N LYS A 93 -6.80 -23.04 -10.28
CA LYS A 93 -5.42 -23.47 -10.57
C LYS A 93 -5.01 -24.66 -9.69
N LEU A 94 -5.32 -24.62 -8.39
CA LEU A 94 -5.05 -25.71 -7.43
C LEU A 94 -5.74 -27.01 -7.80
N MET A 95 -6.98 -26.94 -8.27
CA MET A 95 -7.70 -28.13 -8.73
C MET A 95 -7.09 -28.74 -10.00
N LEU A 96 -6.43 -27.94 -10.82
CA LEU A 96 -5.85 -28.38 -12.09
C LEU A 96 -4.39 -28.83 -11.95
N THR A 97 -3.58 -28.18 -11.11
CA THR A 97 -2.15 -28.45 -10.93
C THR A 97 -1.61 -27.83 -9.63
N ALA A 98 -0.39 -28.22 -9.21
CA ALA A 98 0.35 -27.47 -8.21
C ALA A 98 0.58 -26.01 -8.68
N ILE A 99 0.17 -25.02 -7.89
CA ILE A 99 0.43 -23.61 -8.23
C ILE A 99 1.94 -23.35 -8.18
N CYS A 100 2.45 -22.62 -9.19
CA CYS A 100 3.82 -22.17 -9.29
C CYS A 100 4.85 -23.30 -9.18
N LYS A 101 5.03 -24.05 -10.28
CA LYS A 101 6.29 -24.76 -10.50
C LYS A 101 7.39 -23.69 -10.54
N ASN A 102 8.38 -23.76 -9.66
CA ASN A 102 9.50 -22.82 -9.59
C ASN A 102 10.24 -22.72 -10.94
N ASN A 103 9.72 -21.96 -11.90
CA ASN A 103 10.29 -21.74 -13.22
C ASN A 103 10.36 -20.23 -13.46
N GLY A 104 11.34 -19.61 -12.82
CA GLY A 104 11.75 -18.22 -12.95
C GLY A 104 12.95 -18.03 -12.01
N PRO A 105 14.05 -17.39 -12.46
CA PRO A 105 15.28 -17.39 -11.69
C PRO A 105 15.07 -16.73 -10.32
N PRO A 106 15.79 -17.17 -9.27
CA PRO A 106 15.87 -16.36 -8.08
C PRO A 106 16.56 -15.05 -8.49
N ASN A 107 15.94 -13.93 -8.13
CA ASN A 107 16.45 -12.55 -8.17
C ASN A 107 15.99 -11.66 -9.33
N SER A 108 15.02 -10.81 -9.01
CA SER A 108 15.26 -9.37 -9.06
C SER A 108 14.36 -8.67 -8.03
N PHE A 109 14.98 -8.00 -7.06
CA PHE A 109 14.41 -7.11 -6.03
C PHE A 109 13.76 -7.75 -4.79
N PHE A 110 14.61 -8.37 -3.98
CA PHE A 110 14.68 -7.99 -2.56
C PHE A 110 15.83 -6.99 -2.41
N LEU A 111 15.58 -5.70 -2.68
CA LEU A 111 16.23 -4.54 -2.09
C LEU A 111 15.23 -3.39 -2.15
#